data_AF-A0AA91VDA2-F1
#
_entry.id   AF-A0AA91VDA2-F1
#
_cell.length_a   1.000
_cell.length_b   1.000
_cell.length_c   1.000
_cell.angle_alpha   90.00
_cell.angle_beta   90.00
_cell.angle_gamma   90.00
#
_symmetry.space_group_name_H-M   'P 1'
#
loop_
_entity.id
_entity.type
_entity.pdbx_description
1 polymer ?
#
loop_
_entity_poly.entity_id
_entity_poly.type
_entity_poly.pdbx_seq_one_letter_code
_entity_poly.pdbx_strand_id
1 'polypeptide(L)'
;MVYALVHIGISLLIGIIFVLAALILQKNPPTDINAVYGYRTRRSMKNKELWNAGNQYSAEVMKQNGIFMILIGSVIGVLFRYPHTMIAILGLMIALIIHLFVRVEKKLKVLEKQ
;
A
#
# COMPACT_ATOMS: atom_id res chain seq x y z
N MET A 1 11.66 26.05 -6.83
CA MET A 1 10.30 26.08 -6.23
C MET A 1 9.36 25.10 -6.93
N VAL A 2 9.23 25.16 -8.26
CA VAL A 2 8.39 24.25 -9.06
C VAL A 2 8.64 22.76 -8.77
N TYR A 3 9.90 22.30 -8.77
CA TYR A 3 10.20 20.89 -8.51
C TYR A 3 9.70 20.39 -7.15
N ALA A 4 9.77 21.20 -6.10
CA ALA A 4 9.27 20.82 -4.78
C ALA A 4 7.76 20.60 -4.81
N LEU A 5 7.01 21.51 -5.46
CA LEU A 5 5.56 21.40 -5.61
C LEU A 5 5.15 20.16 -6.40
N VAL A 6 5.89 19.85 -7.48
CA VAL A 6 5.66 18.63 -8.29
C VAL A 6 5.87 17.36 -7.45
N HIS A 7 6.98 17.28 -6.72
CA HIS A 7 7.32 16.13 -5.87
C HIS A 7 6.31 15.91 -4.74
N ILE A 8 5.88 17.00 -4.09
CA ILE A 8 4.83 16.97 -3.06
C ILE A 8 3.50 16.53 -3.68
N GLY A 9 3.10 17.12 -4.81
CA GLY A 9 1.85 16.78 -5.49
C GLY A 9 1.77 15.30 -5.87
N ILE A 10 2.86 14.72 -6.37
CA ILE A 10 2.92 13.30 -6.71
C ILE A 10 2.91 12.41 -5.47
N SER A 11 3.62 12.79 -4.41
CA SER A 11 3.62 12.05 -3.14
C SER A 11 2.22 12.02 -2.50
N LEU A 12 1.52 13.16 -2.54
CA LEU A 12 0.12 13.26 -2.11
C LEU A 12 -0.80 12.39 -2.96
N LEU A 13 -0.70 12.47 -4.29
CA LEU A 13 -1.53 11.69 -5.19
C LEU A 13 -1.39 10.18 -4.93
N ILE A 14 -0.14 9.67 -4.88
CA ILE A 14 0.13 8.25 -4.63
C ILE A 14 -0.43 7.83 -3.27
N GLY A 15 -0.13 8.59 -2.21
CA GLY A 15 -0.55 8.25 -0.87
C GLY A 15 -2.08 8.31 -0.69
N ILE A 16 -2.76 9.29 -1.31
CA ILE A 16 -4.22 9.40 -1.31
C ILE A 16 -4.83 8.18 -2.02
N ILE A 17 -4.28 7.74 -3.16
CA ILE A 17 -4.76 6.54 -3.85
C ILE A 17 -4.65 5.32 -2.93
N PHE A 18 -3.53 5.14 -2.23
CA PHE A 18 -3.35 4.03 -1.28
C PHE A 18 -4.36 4.09 -0.14
N VAL A 19 -4.56 5.27 0.47
CA VAL A 19 -5.52 5.45 1.56
C VAL A 19 -6.95 5.20 1.08
N LEU A 20 -7.35 5.75 -0.07
CA LEU A 20 -8.69 5.55 -0.63
C LEU A 20 -8.93 4.09 -0.98
N ALA A 21 -7.98 3.42 -1.63
CA ALA A 21 -8.08 1.99 -1.91
C ALA A 21 -8.23 1.18 -0.62
N ALA A 22 -7.52 1.56 0.46
CA ALA A 22 -7.62 0.90 1.75
C ALA A 22 -8.98 1.09 2.41
N LEU A 23 -9.53 2.30 2.33
CA LEU A 23 -10.86 2.62 2.85
C LEU A 23 -11.96 1.89 2.07
N ILE A 24 -11.84 1.81 0.73
CA ILE A 24 -12.76 1.04 -0.11
C ILE A 24 -12.71 -0.44 0.28
N LEU A 25 -11.50 -1.01 0.47
CA LEU A 25 -11.34 -2.41 0.87
C LEU A 25 -11.83 -2.69 2.29
N GLN A 26 -11.70 -1.74 3.22
CA GLN A 26 -12.25 -1.84 4.58
C GLN A 26 -13.77 -1.74 4.60
N LYS A 27 -14.35 -0.83 3.80
CA LYS A 27 -15.78 -0.57 3.76
C LYS A 27 -16.55 -1.66 3.02
N ASN A 28 -16.01 -2.09 1.89
CA ASN A 28 -16.59 -3.11 1.02
C ASN A 28 -15.56 -4.24 0.82
N PRO A 29 -15.28 -5.06 1.84
CA PRO A 29 -14.38 -6.19 1.70
C PRO A 29 -15.00 -7.24 0.77
N PRO A 30 -14.20 -7.93 -0.07
CA PRO A 30 -14.73 -9.00 -0.90
C PRO A 30 -15.22 -10.15 -0.01
N THR A 31 -16.50 -10.47 -0.10
CA THR A 31 -17.10 -11.56 0.68
C THR A 31 -16.50 -12.88 0.22
N ASP A 32 -16.48 -13.15 -1.08
CA ASP A 32 -16.09 -14.43 -1.64
C ASP A 32 -14.71 -14.41 -2.29
N ILE A 33 -14.03 -15.55 -2.24
CA ILE A 33 -12.75 -15.75 -2.90
C ILE A 33 -12.99 -15.62 -4.40
N ASN A 34 -12.39 -14.61 -5.01
CA ASN A 34 -12.57 -14.33 -6.42
C ASN A 34 -11.28 -13.77 -7.04
N ALA A 35 -11.23 -13.80 -8.37
CA ALA A 35 -10.06 -13.37 -9.13
C ALA A 35 -10.08 -11.88 -9.52
N VAL A 36 -11.08 -11.09 -9.11
CA VAL A 36 -11.30 -9.71 -9.60
C VAL A 36 -10.86 -8.66 -8.58
N TYR A 37 -11.21 -8.85 -7.31
CA TYR A 37 -11.07 -7.82 -6.27
C TYR A 37 -10.54 -8.38 -4.96
N GLY A 38 -9.74 -7.57 -4.26
CA GLY A 38 -9.09 -7.93 -3.00
C GLY A 38 -7.61 -8.35 -3.14
N TYR A 39 -7.03 -8.73 -2.01
CA TYR A 39 -5.67 -9.22 -1.87
C TYR A 39 -5.57 -10.71 -2.23
N ARG A 40 -5.10 -10.97 -3.46
CA ARG A 40 -5.25 -12.23 -4.18
C ARG A 40 -3.93 -12.99 -4.35
N THR A 41 -3.26 -13.29 -3.25
CA THR A 41 -2.11 -14.20 -3.27
C THR A 41 -2.56 -15.65 -3.13
N ARG A 42 -1.73 -16.60 -3.56
CA ARG A 42 -2.01 -18.04 -3.44
C ARG A 42 -2.40 -18.44 -2.01
N ARG A 43 -1.75 -17.84 -1.01
CA ARG A 43 -2.05 -18.12 0.41
C ARG A 43 -3.36 -17.49 0.86
N SER A 44 -3.59 -16.22 0.53
CA SER A 44 -4.85 -15.52 0.86
C SER A 44 -6.07 -16.25 0.30
N MET A 45 -5.97 -16.78 -0.93
CA MET A 45 -7.08 -17.46 -1.59
C MET A 45 -7.27 -18.94 -1.19
N LYS A 46 -6.48 -19.48 -0.26
CA LYS A 46 -6.51 -20.92 0.08
C LYS A 46 -7.79 -21.34 0.80
N ASN A 47 -8.30 -20.51 1.70
CA ASN A 47 -9.56 -20.74 2.41
C ASN A 47 -10.18 -19.39 2.84
N LYS A 48 -11.42 -19.43 3.34
CA LYS A 48 -12.19 -18.23 3.69
C LYS A 48 -11.57 -17.42 4.83
N GLU A 49 -10.96 -18.11 5.80
CA GLU A 49 -10.32 -17.48 6.94
C GLU A 49 -9.10 -16.65 6.51
N LEU A 50 -8.19 -17.25 5.74
CA LEU A 50 -7.02 -16.58 5.18
C LEU A 50 -7.41 -15.46 4.21
N TRP A 51 -8.50 -15.64 3.46
CA TRP A 51 -9.03 -14.62 2.56
C TRP A 51 -9.48 -13.38 3.33
N ASN A 52 -10.27 -13.56 4.38
CA ASN A 52 -10.76 -12.47 5.21
C ASN A 52 -9.59 -11.78 5.92
N ALA A 53 -8.68 -12.55 6.52
CA ALA A 53 -7.51 -12.01 7.22
C ALA A 53 -6.57 -11.25 6.27
N GLY A 54 -6.38 -11.76 5.05
CA GLY A 54 -5.52 -11.18 4.02
C GLY A 54 -6.06 -9.83 3.54
N ASN A 55 -7.35 -9.78 3.19
CA ASN A 55 -8.00 -8.55 2.76
C ASN A 55 -8.03 -7.50 3.87
N GLN A 56 -8.44 -7.87 5.09
CA GLN A 56 -8.47 -6.96 6.23
C GLN A 56 -7.08 -6.38 6.53
N TYR A 57 -6.06 -7.22 6.62
CA TYR A 57 -4.72 -6.77 6.97
C TYR A 57 -4.03 -6.02 5.83
N SER A 58 -4.25 -6.40 4.57
CA SER A 58 -3.74 -5.65 3.42
C SER A 58 -4.28 -4.23 3.39
N ALA A 59 -5.56 -4.02 3.73
CA ALA A 59 -6.15 -2.70 3.80
C ALA A 59 -5.53 -1.87 4.92
N GLU A 60 -5.28 -2.47 6.08
CA GLU A 60 -4.59 -1.80 7.19
C GLU A 60 -3.17 -1.35 6.80
N VAL A 61 -2.36 -2.25 6.24
CA VAL A 61 -0.99 -1.95 5.81
C VAL A 61 -0.97 -0.94 4.66
N MET A 62 -1.90 -1.04 3.71
CA MET A 62 -2.01 -0.08 2.60
C MET A 62 -2.35 1.33 3.10
N LYS A 63 -3.24 1.46 4.10
CA LYS A 63 -3.55 2.74 4.75
C LYS A 63 -2.31 3.33 5.43
N GLN A 64 -1.58 2.52 6.20
CA GLN A 64 -0.35 2.94 6.88
C GLN A 64 0.72 3.39 5.86
N ASN A 65 0.95 2.59 4.81
CA ASN A 65 1.89 2.93 3.74
C ASN A 65 1.48 4.21 3.00
N GLY A 66 0.19 4.43 2.74
CA GLY A 66 -0.31 5.64 2.09
C GLY A 66 -0.05 6.90 2.91
N ILE A 67 -0.32 6.87 4.22
CA ILE A 67 -0.01 7.99 5.12
C ILE A 67 1.51 8.22 5.19
N PHE A 68 2.30 7.14 5.29
CA PHE A 68 3.76 7.22 5.27
C PHE A 68 4.29 7.85 3.97
N MET A 69 3.72 7.48 2.83
CA MET A 69 4.07 8.03 1.51
C MET A 69 3.81 9.54 1.44
N ILE A 70 2.66 9.99 1.98
CA ILE A 70 2.33 11.43 2.04
C ILE A 70 3.39 12.18 2.85
N LEU A 71 3.68 11.72 4.06
CA LEU A 71 4.58 12.42 4.98
C LEU A 71 6.02 12.41 4.45
N ILE A 72 6.57 11.22 4.21
CA ILE A 72 7.98 11.06 3.85
C ILE A 72 8.25 11.52 2.42
N GLY A 73 7.37 11.23 1.47
CA GLY A 73 7.50 11.71 0.10
C GLY A 73 7.49 13.24 0.01
N SER A 74 6.61 13.90 0.77
CA SER A 74 6.56 15.36 0.83
C SER A 74 7.81 15.96 1.48
N VAL A 75 8.30 15.37 2.58
CA VAL A 75 9.55 15.79 3.23
C VAL A 75 10.73 15.68 2.25
N ILE A 76 10.86 14.55 1.55
CA ILE A 76 11.89 14.35 0.51
C ILE A 76 11.77 15.42 -0.59
N GLY A 77 10.55 15.69 -1.06
CA GLY A 77 10.30 16.70 -2.10
C GLY A 77 10.67 18.14 -1.69
N VAL A 78 10.46 18.50 -0.42
CA VAL A 78 10.83 19.83 0.11
C VAL A 78 12.34 19.97 0.26
N LEU A 79 13.01 18.93 0.78
CA LEU A 79 14.45 18.91 1.06
C LEU A 79 15.28 18.82 -0.23
N PHE A 80 14.87 17.97 -1.18
CA PHE A 80 15.64 17.68 -2.40
C PHE A 80 14.90 18.18 -3.65
N ARG A 81 15.27 19.38 -4.10
CA ARG A 81 14.55 20.11 -5.18
C ARG A 81 15.15 19.89 -6.57
N TYR A 82 15.63 18.69 -6.83
CA TYR A 82 16.27 18.31 -8.08
C TYR A 82 15.31 17.49 -8.96
N PRO A 83 15.48 17.47 -10.29
CA PRO A 83 14.65 16.65 -11.17
C PRO A 83 14.75 15.15 -10.83
N HIS A 84 15.94 14.68 -10.45
CA HIS A 84 16.18 13.27 -10.15
C HIS A 84 15.57 12.78 -8.82
N THR A 85 15.08 13.67 -7.94
CA THR A 85 14.38 13.29 -6.70
C THR A 85 13.14 12.43 -6.99
N MET A 86 12.55 12.57 -8.18
CA MET A 86 11.43 11.74 -8.62
C MET A 86 11.74 10.23 -8.53
N ILE A 87 12.97 9.84 -8.88
CA ILE A 87 13.41 8.44 -8.86
C ILE A 87 13.35 7.89 -7.44
N ALA A 88 13.75 8.70 -6.44
CA ALA A 88 13.68 8.30 -5.04
C ALA A 88 12.23 8.14 -4.56
N ILE A 89 11.31 9.02 -4.98
CA ILE A 89 9.88 8.95 -4.64
C ILE A 89 9.24 7.69 -5.24
N LEU A 90 9.52 7.39 -6.52
CA LEU A 90 9.04 6.17 -7.16
C LEU A 90 9.68 4.91 -6.55
N GLY A 91 10.96 4.97 -6.19
CA GLY A 91 11.64 3.90 -5.46
C GLY A 91 11.00 3.63 -4.10
N LEU A 92 10.65 4.68 -3.36
CA LEU A 92 9.92 4.58 -2.09
C LEU A 92 8.55 3.92 -2.30
N MET A 93 7.79 4.34 -3.33
CA MET A 93 6.51 3.71 -3.66
C MET A 93 6.66 2.20 -3.90
N ILE A 94 7.63 1.78 -4.71
CA ILE A 94 7.90 0.36 -4.98
C ILE A 94 8.27 -0.38 -3.70
N ALA A 95 9.13 0.21 -2.86
CA ALA A 95 9.50 -0.37 -1.57
C ALA A 95 8.29 -0.57 -0.65
N LEU A 96 7.36 0.39 -0.61
CA LEU A 96 6.13 0.28 0.17
C LEU A 96 5.17 -0.80 -0.37
N ILE A 97 5.11 -0.98 -1.69
CA ILE A 97 4.34 -2.09 -2.29
C ILE A 97 4.94 -3.44 -1.87
N ILE A 98 6.27 -3.59 -1.96
CA ILE A 98 6.96 -4.81 -1.52
C ILE A 98 6.74 -5.03 -0.02
N HIS A 99 6.85 -3.97 0.79
CA HIS A 99 6.57 -4.02 2.22
C HIS A 99 5.16 -4.53 2.52
N LEU A 100 4.15 -4.09 1.76
CA LEU A 100 2.77 -4.59 1.89
C LEU A 100 2.71 -6.10 1.67
N PHE A 101 3.22 -6.61 0.56
CA PHE A 101 3.20 -8.05 0.27
C PHE A 101 3.94 -8.85 1.33
N VAL A 102 5.14 -8.40 1.73
CA VAL A 102 5.93 -9.09 2.76
C VAL A 102 5.19 -9.17 4.09
N ARG A 103 4.58 -8.07 4.55
CA ARG A 103 3.84 -8.02 5.80
C ARG A 103 2.62 -8.93 5.78
N VAL A 104 1.83 -8.85 4.71
CA VAL A 104 0.60 -9.63 4.60
C VAL A 104 0.91 -11.12 4.45
N GLU A 105 1.86 -11.50 3.61
CA GLU A 105 2.24 -12.91 3.44
C GLU A 105 2.86 -13.51 4.70
N LYS A 106 3.65 -12.74 5.46
CA LYS A 106 4.17 -13.20 6.77
C LYS A 106 3.04 -13.48 7.75
N LYS A 107 2.04 -12.59 7.86
CA LYS A 107 0.88 -12.79 8.74
C LYS A 107 0.08 -14.02 8.32
N LEU A 108 -0.23 -14.14 7.03
CA LEU A 108 -0.99 -15.28 6.51
C LEU A 108 -0.24 -16.61 6.70
N LYS A 109 1.10 -16.63 6.59
CA LYS A 109 1.90 -17.84 6.82
C LYS A 109 1.84 -18.33 8.26
N VAL A 110 1.68 -17.42 9.22
CA VAL A 110 1.49 -17.79 10.63
C VAL A 110 0.10 -18.37 10.84
N LEU A 111 -0.94 -17.70 10.31
CA LEU A 111 -2.33 -18.16 10.40
C LEU A 111 -2.56 -19.51 9.70
N GLU A 112 -1.91 -19.76 8.55
CA GLU A 112 -2.04 -21.02 7.82
C GLU A 112 -1.52 -22.25 8.58
N LYS A 113 -0.64 -22.04 9.58
CA LYS A 113 -0.06 -23.12 10.39
C LYS A 113 -0.85 -23.42 11.67
N GLN A 114 -1.78 -22.54 12.02
CA GLN A 114 -2.70 -22.74 13.15
C GLN A 114 -3.82 -23.69 12.71
#